data_AF-A0A7J6QUG0-F1
#
_entry.id   AF-A0A7J6QUG0-F1
#
_cell.length_a   1.000
_cell.length_b   1.000
_cell.length_c   1.000
_cell.angle_alpha   90.00
_cell.angle_beta   90.00
_cell.angle_gamma   90.00
#
_symmetry.space_group_name_H-M   'P 1'
#
loop_
_entity.id
_entity.type
_entity.pdbx_description
1 polymer ?
#
loop_
_entity_poly.entity_id
_entity_poly.type
_entity_poly.pdbx_seq_one_letter_code
_entity_poly.pdbx_strand_id
1 'polypeptide(L)'
;HEGDWRRLVDAAVRHYGKQGLSRHQAIQRVTKEDVQKYCRRRIPLGDELFRRVREVIERYDKKEVDGVPLYNRYMPKIWEHLQIHIRRGCLSEPDPVEDGTLPLYTLVGTEFYRGDPSCPLEVYRTCRSTSQVEAYHRVLKSNF
;
A
#
# COMPACT_ATOMS: atom_id res chain seq x y z
N HIS A 1 9.21 9.83 10.73
CA HIS A 1 8.35 8.76 10.17
C HIS A 1 9.11 7.42 10.23
N GLU A 2 9.35 6.96 11.46
CA GLU A 2 10.24 5.82 11.80
C GLU A 2 9.47 4.48 11.80
N GLY A 3 8.15 4.54 11.67
CA GLY A 3 7.23 3.43 11.97
C GLY A 3 7.26 2.28 10.95
N ASP A 4 7.27 2.56 9.66
CA ASP A 4 7.10 1.51 8.63
C ASP A 4 8.37 0.68 8.44
N TRP A 5 9.54 1.32 8.46
CA TRP A 5 10.83 0.63 8.52
C TRP A 5 10.93 -0.21 9.79
N ARG A 6 10.58 0.36 10.95
CA ARG A 6 10.61 -0.35 12.22
C ARG A 6 9.67 -1.56 12.21
N ARG A 7 8.48 -1.45 11.62
CA ARG A 7 7.54 -2.57 11.43
C ARG A 7 8.10 -3.66 10.53
N LEU A 8 8.73 -3.31 9.40
CA LEU A 8 9.38 -4.25 8.49
C LEU A 8 10.56 -4.97 9.17
N VAL A 9 11.42 -4.21 9.86
CA VAL A 9 12.54 -4.77 10.64
C VAL A 9 12.02 -5.68 11.73
N ASP A 10 11.03 -5.27 12.51
CA ASP A 10 10.50 -6.08 13.59
C ASP A 10 9.82 -7.34 13.05
N ALA A 11 9.16 -7.28 11.89
CA ALA A 11 8.62 -8.46 11.21
C ALA A 11 9.73 -9.41 10.73
N ALA A 12 10.79 -8.88 10.11
CA ALA A 12 11.94 -9.65 9.66
C ALA A 12 12.68 -10.30 10.84
N VAL A 13 12.91 -9.54 11.92
CA VAL A 13 13.55 -10.02 13.16
C VAL A 13 12.70 -11.11 13.79
N ARG A 14 11.37 -10.97 13.85
CA ARG A 14 10.49 -12.02 14.35
C ARG A 14 10.52 -13.28 13.48
N HIS A 15 10.55 -13.13 12.16
CA HIS A 15 10.54 -14.26 11.24
C HIS A 15 11.87 -15.02 11.24
N TYR A 16 12.98 -14.31 11.01
CA TYR A 16 14.31 -14.90 10.92
C TYR A 16 14.94 -15.19 12.30
N GLY A 17 14.51 -14.50 13.36
CA GLY A 17 14.91 -14.83 14.73
C GLY A 17 14.44 -16.23 15.15
N LYS A 18 13.28 -16.69 14.67
CA LYS A 18 12.84 -18.09 14.83
C LYS A 18 13.77 -19.09 14.13
N GLN A 19 14.57 -18.63 13.17
CA GLN A 19 15.58 -19.42 12.45
C GLN A 19 16.98 -19.23 13.05
N GLY A 20 17.12 -18.57 14.20
CA GLY A 20 18.39 -18.36 14.91
C GLY A 20 19.23 -17.19 14.39
N LEU A 21 18.70 -16.36 13.48
CA LEU A 21 19.44 -15.21 12.96
C LEU A 21 19.43 -14.04 13.95
N SER A 22 20.56 -13.36 14.07
CA SER A 22 20.65 -12.11 14.82
C SER A 22 19.85 -11.00 14.13
N ARG A 23 19.52 -9.93 14.88
CA ARG A 23 18.81 -8.76 14.31
C ARG A 23 19.50 -8.22 13.06
N HIS A 24 20.84 -8.15 13.09
CA HIS A 24 21.62 -7.67 11.95
C HIS A 24 21.48 -8.59 10.73
N GLN A 25 21.57 -9.92 10.93
CA GLN A 25 21.41 -10.91 9.86
C GLN A 25 19.97 -10.95 9.31
N ALA A 26 18.96 -10.80 10.18
CA ALA A 26 17.56 -10.74 9.81
C ALA A 26 17.26 -9.51 8.93
N ILE A 27 17.81 -8.34 9.31
CA ILE A 27 17.74 -7.13 8.50
C ILE A 27 18.41 -7.38 7.15
N GLN A 28 19.55 -8.07 7.12
CA GLN A 28 20.28 -8.39 5.90
C GLN A 28 19.52 -9.30 4.91
N ARG A 29 18.52 -10.04 5.39
CA ARG A 29 17.68 -10.93 4.57
C ARG A 29 16.40 -10.30 4.03
N VAL A 30 16.06 -9.08 4.46
CA VAL A 30 14.92 -8.35 3.88
C VAL A 30 15.18 -8.13 2.39
N THR A 31 14.27 -8.55 1.53
CA THR A 31 14.45 -8.39 0.08
C THR A 31 13.73 -7.15 -0.45
N LYS A 32 13.95 -6.82 -1.73
CA LYS A 32 13.22 -5.76 -2.42
C LYS A 32 11.72 -6.06 -2.45
N GLU A 33 11.34 -7.32 -2.65
CA GLU A 33 9.96 -7.80 -2.65
C GLU A 33 9.34 -7.67 -1.25
N ASP A 34 10.15 -7.88 -0.19
CA ASP A 34 9.70 -7.63 1.17
C ASP A 34 9.46 -6.15 1.39
N VAL A 35 10.33 -5.23 0.94
CA VAL A 35 10.06 -3.79 1.03
C VAL A 35 8.80 -3.39 0.26
N GLN A 36 8.60 -3.94 -0.95
CA GLN A 36 7.40 -3.71 -1.77
C GLN A 36 6.09 -4.09 -1.07
N LYS A 37 6.09 -5.09 -0.18
CA LYS A 37 4.91 -5.47 0.60
C LYS A 37 4.52 -4.41 1.64
N TYR A 38 5.46 -3.55 2.05
CA TYR A 38 5.26 -2.52 3.09
C TYR A 38 5.12 -1.12 2.49
N CYS A 39 5.43 -0.96 1.20
CA CYS A 39 5.05 0.23 0.45
C CYS A 39 3.55 0.18 0.11
N ARG A 40 2.89 1.35 0.08
CA ARG A 40 1.54 1.43 -0.48
C ARG A 40 1.60 1.01 -1.94
N ARG A 41 0.73 0.07 -2.30
CA ARG A 41 0.51 -0.31 -3.70
C ARG A 41 -0.37 0.73 -4.37
N ARG A 42 -0.03 1.04 -5.63
CA ARG A 42 -0.86 1.90 -6.48
C ARG A 42 -2.29 1.36 -6.51
N ILE A 43 -3.28 2.21 -6.27
CA ILE A 43 -4.70 1.87 -6.44
C ILE A 43 -4.96 1.69 -7.93
N PRO A 44 -5.43 0.51 -8.38
CA PRO A 44 -5.63 0.23 -9.79
C PRO A 44 -6.71 1.10 -10.42
N LEU A 45 -6.74 1.13 -11.75
CA LEU A 45 -7.75 1.81 -12.56
C LEU A 45 -9.14 1.14 -12.45
N GLY A 46 -10.15 1.80 -13.01
CA GLY A 46 -11.58 1.54 -12.79
C GLY A 46 -12.00 0.06 -12.78
N ASP A 47 -11.70 -0.72 -13.82
CA ASP A 47 -12.20 -2.09 -13.95
C ASP A 47 -11.58 -3.05 -12.93
N GLU A 48 -10.27 -2.98 -12.75
CA GLU A 48 -9.57 -3.83 -11.78
C GLU A 48 -9.91 -3.41 -10.34
N LEU A 49 -10.07 -2.11 -10.08
CA LEU A 49 -10.53 -1.62 -8.79
C LEU A 49 -11.97 -2.09 -8.50
N PHE A 50 -12.86 -1.98 -9.48
CA PHE A 50 -14.24 -2.44 -9.39
C PHE A 50 -14.29 -3.93 -9.05
N ARG A 51 -13.54 -4.77 -9.79
CA ARG A 51 -13.48 -6.21 -9.57
C ARG A 51 -13.02 -6.53 -8.14
N ARG A 52 -11.92 -5.93 -7.69
CA ARG A 52 -11.37 -6.16 -6.33
C ARG A 52 -12.35 -5.76 -5.23
N VAL A 53 -12.99 -4.59 -5.36
CA VAL A 53 -13.95 -4.12 -4.36
C VAL A 53 -15.19 -4.99 -4.36
N ARG A 54 -15.70 -5.36 -5.54
CA ARG A 54 -16.85 -6.27 -5.68
C ARG A 54 -16.60 -7.61 -5.02
N GLU A 55 -15.42 -8.21 -5.21
CA GLU A 55 -15.04 -9.47 -4.56
C GLU A 55 -15.06 -9.38 -3.03
N VAL A 56 -14.67 -8.22 -2.47
CA VAL A 56 -14.78 -7.97 -1.03
C VAL A 56 -16.25 -7.89 -0.63
N ILE A 57 -17.05 -7.07 -1.30
CA ILE A 57 -18.48 -6.94 -0.98
C ILE A 57 -19.17 -8.31 -1.02
N GLU A 58 -19.01 -9.07 -2.10
CA GLU A 58 -19.63 -10.39 -2.26
C GLU A 58 -19.14 -11.40 -1.20
N ARG A 59 -17.87 -11.34 -0.81
CA ARG A 59 -17.30 -12.22 0.23
C ARG A 59 -17.88 -11.96 1.62
N TYR A 60 -18.37 -10.76 1.90
CA TYR A 60 -18.81 -10.35 3.24
C TYR A 60 -20.31 -9.99 3.33
N ASP A 61 -21.05 -9.99 2.22
CA ASP A 61 -22.47 -9.60 2.12
C ASP A 61 -23.41 -10.29 3.12
N LYS A 62 -23.06 -11.51 3.53
CA LYS A 62 -23.85 -12.35 4.45
C LYS A 62 -23.08 -12.76 5.70
N LYS A 63 -21.94 -12.13 5.95
CA LYS A 63 -21.10 -12.45 7.10
C LYS A 63 -21.51 -11.60 8.31
N GLU A 64 -21.40 -12.21 9.47
CA GLU A 64 -21.67 -11.59 10.76
C GLU A 64 -20.59 -11.95 11.77
N VAL A 65 -20.49 -11.13 12.82
CA VAL A 65 -19.67 -11.38 14.01
C VAL A 65 -20.60 -11.24 15.20
N ASP A 66 -20.70 -12.31 16.01
CA ASP A 66 -21.56 -12.36 17.21
C ASP A 66 -23.04 -12.00 16.92
N GLY A 67 -23.58 -12.48 15.79
CA GLY A 67 -24.94 -12.19 15.35
C GLY A 67 -25.17 -10.79 14.79
N VAL A 68 -24.10 -9.99 14.63
CA VAL A 68 -24.14 -8.66 14.04
C VAL A 68 -23.64 -8.72 12.59
N PRO A 69 -24.48 -8.41 11.59
CA PRO A 69 -24.06 -8.34 10.20
C PRO A 69 -22.91 -7.36 10.00
N LEU A 70 -21.91 -7.76 9.22
CA LEU A 70 -20.79 -6.87 8.88
C LEU A 70 -21.26 -5.68 8.02
N TYR A 71 -22.31 -5.87 7.24
CA TYR A 71 -22.93 -4.83 6.44
C TYR A 71 -24.31 -4.47 6.98
N ASN A 72 -24.55 -3.18 7.12
CA ASN A 72 -25.85 -2.66 7.49
C ASN A 72 -26.76 -2.53 6.26
N ARG A 73 -28.04 -2.21 6.50
CA ARG A 73 -29.06 -2.03 5.45
C ARG A 73 -28.73 -0.97 4.38
N TYR A 74 -27.76 -0.09 4.62
CA TYR A 74 -27.37 0.96 3.67
C TYR A 74 -26.27 0.52 2.71
N MET A 75 -25.69 -0.67 2.90
CA MET A 75 -24.61 -1.18 2.07
C MET A 75 -24.93 -1.16 0.56
N PRO A 76 -26.13 -1.53 0.08
CA PRO A 76 -26.45 -1.43 -1.35
C PRO A 76 -26.32 -0.01 -1.91
N LYS A 77 -26.79 1.00 -1.17
CA LYS A 77 -26.68 2.42 -1.56
C LYS A 77 -25.25 2.92 -1.52
N ILE A 78 -24.48 2.51 -0.49
CA ILE A 78 -23.05 2.82 -0.40
C ILE A 78 -22.31 2.21 -1.58
N TRP A 79 -22.64 0.95 -1.93
CA TRP A 79 -22.03 0.26 -3.05
C TRP A 79 -22.34 0.97 -4.37
N GLU A 80 -23.60 1.34 -4.63
CA GLU A 80 -23.99 2.10 -5.82
C GLU A 80 -23.19 3.40 -5.96
N HIS A 81 -23.09 4.20 -4.90
CA HIS A 81 -22.28 5.42 -4.90
C HIS A 81 -20.79 5.13 -5.14
N LEU A 82 -20.26 4.06 -4.52
CA LEU A 82 -18.87 3.68 -4.66
C LEU A 82 -18.54 3.29 -6.10
N GLN A 83 -19.44 2.59 -6.79
CA GLN A 83 -19.28 2.25 -8.22
C GLN A 83 -19.14 3.49 -9.10
N ILE A 84 -19.90 4.56 -8.84
CA ILE A 84 -19.80 5.82 -9.58
C ILE A 84 -18.40 6.41 -9.42
N HIS A 85 -17.87 6.46 -8.20
CA HIS A 85 -16.54 6.99 -7.93
C HIS A 85 -15.42 6.13 -8.51
N ILE A 86 -15.56 4.80 -8.50
CA ILE A 86 -14.61 3.88 -9.13
C ILE A 86 -14.58 4.11 -10.64
N ARG A 87 -15.74 4.11 -11.31
CA ARG A 87 -15.84 4.29 -12.77
C ARG A 87 -15.35 5.66 -13.25
N ARG A 88 -15.51 6.69 -12.42
CA ARG A 88 -14.97 8.04 -12.69
C ARG A 88 -13.48 8.17 -12.40
N GLY A 89 -12.81 7.10 -11.96
CA GLY A 89 -11.39 7.13 -11.59
C GLY A 89 -11.10 7.95 -10.33
N CYS A 90 -12.13 8.40 -9.58
CA CYS A 90 -11.96 9.25 -8.41
C CYS A 90 -11.18 8.56 -7.28
N LEU A 91 -11.10 7.23 -7.29
CA LEU A 91 -10.43 6.42 -6.28
C LEU A 91 -9.12 5.81 -6.79
N SER A 92 -8.96 5.69 -8.10
CA SER A 92 -7.75 5.19 -8.73
C SER A 92 -6.61 6.19 -8.62
N GLU A 93 -5.38 5.69 -8.72
CA GLU A 93 -4.23 6.56 -8.93
C GLU A 93 -4.00 6.75 -10.43
N PRO A 94 -3.74 7.97 -10.91
CA PRO A 94 -3.51 8.23 -12.32
C PRO A 94 -2.26 7.47 -12.79
N ASP A 95 -2.24 7.13 -14.07
CA ASP A 95 -1.02 6.61 -14.68
C ASP A 95 0.10 7.66 -14.61
N PRO A 96 1.36 7.21 -14.56
CA PRO A 96 2.47 8.10 -14.85
C PRO A 96 2.23 8.75 -16.22
N VAL A 97 2.49 10.05 -16.30
CA VAL A 97 2.54 10.74 -17.61
C VAL A 97 3.81 10.34 -18.36
N GLU A 98 3.95 10.73 -19.63
CA GLU A 98 5.02 10.26 -20.54
C GLU A 98 6.45 10.45 -20.01
N ASP A 99 6.68 11.43 -19.15
CA ASP A 99 7.98 11.71 -18.51
C ASP A 99 8.22 10.90 -17.21
N GLY A 100 7.29 10.00 -16.85
CA GLY A 100 7.31 9.21 -15.62
C GLY A 100 6.85 9.98 -14.37
N THR A 101 6.35 11.22 -14.51
CA THR A 101 5.79 11.98 -13.39
C THR A 101 4.51 11.34 -12.89
N LEU A 102 4.36 11.27 -11.57
CA LEU A 102 3.19 10.74 -10.89
C LEU A 102 2.31 11.93 -10.41
N PRO A 103 1.18 12.25 -11.07
CA PRO A 103 0.46 13.51 -10.88
C PRO A 103 -0.08 13.79 -9.46
N LEU A 104 -0.20 12.75 -8.62
CA LEU A 104 -0.67 12.86 -7.23
C LEU A 104 0.45 12.65 -6.20
N TYR A 105 1.71 12.62 -6.66
CA TYR A 105 2.86 12.29 -5.85
C TYR A 105 3.98 13.29 -6.09
N THR A 106 4.44 13.90 -5.01
CA THR A 106 5.60 14.78 -5.01
C THR A 106 6.81 14.00 -4.53
N LEU A 107 7.88 13.92 -5.32
CA LEU A 107 9.16 13.41 -4.81
C LEU A 107 9.63 14.36 -3.69
N VAL A 108 9.78 13.84 -2.48
CA VAL A 108 10.20 14.63 -1.31
C VAL A 108 11.60 14.30 -0.84
N GLY A 109 12.21 13.26 -1.40
CA GLY A 109 13.59 12.91 -1.10
C GLY A 109 13.98 11.55 -1.65
N THR A 110 15.24 11.20 -1.41
CA THR A 110 15.80 9.87 -1.68
C THR A 110 16.33 9.32 -0.37
N GLU A 111 15.88 8.13 0.00
CA GLU A 111 16.46 7.35 1.09
C GLU A 111 17.31 6.22 0.51
N PHE A 112 18.21 5.66 1.32
CA PHE A 112 19.06 4.56 0.89
C PHE A 112 18.63 3.28 1.59
N TYR A 113 18.43 2.21 0.83
CA TYR A 113 18.12 0.91 1.41
C TYR A 113 19.26 0.49 2.34
N ARG A 114 18.99 0.36 3.64
CA ARG A 114 20.00 0.06 4.68
C ARG A 114 21.18 1.05 4.73
N GLY A 115 20.99 2.29 4.28
CA GLY A 115 22.08 3.26 4.19
C GLY A 115 23.08 2.96 3.07
N ASP A 116 22.80 1.98 2.21
CA ASP A 116 23.63 1.64 1.05
C ASP A 116 23.38 2.65 -0.09
N PRO A 117 24.38 3.49 -0.43
CA PRO A 117 24.23 4.48 -1.48
C PRO A 117 23.93 3.90 -2.87
N SER A 118 24.22 2.61 -3.09
CA SER A 118 23.96 1.91 -4.35
C SER A 118 22.50 1.53 -4.55
N CYS A 119 21.67 1.63 -3.51
CA CYS A 119 20.26 1.23 -3.52
C CYS A 119 19.35 2.41 -3.15
N PRO A 120 19.25 3.46 -4.00
CA PRO A 120 18.40 4.61 -3.75
C PRO A 120 16.91 4.23 -3.83
N LEU A 121 16.13 4.76 -2.90
CA LEU A 121 14.69 4.63 -2.79
C LEU A 121 14.07 6.03 -2.87
N GLU A 122 13.35 6.30 -3.94
CA GLU A 122 12.61 7.55 -4.07
C GLU A 122 11.43 7.56 -3.08
N VAL A 123 11.37 8.61 -2.25
CA VAL A 123 10.29 8.83 -1.30
C VAL A 123 9.36 9.87 -1.87
N TYR A 124 8.11 9.47 -2.09
CA TYR A 124 7.06 10.33 -2.59
C TYR A 124 6.10 10.70 -1.47
N ARG A 125 5.50 11.88 -1.55
CA ARG A 125 4.39 12.29 -0.71
C ARG A 125 3.14 12.41 -1.57
N THR A 126 2.04 11.77 -1.18
CA THR A 126 0.79 11.93 -1.91
C THR A 126 0.02 13.17 -1.45
N CYS A 127 -0.68 13.84 -2.38
CA CYS A 127 -1.62 14.91 -2.05
C CYS A 127 -2.97 14.38 -1.51
N ARG A 128 -3.20 13.05 -1.56
CA ARG A 128 -4.43 12.41 -1.10
C ARG A 128 -4.27 11.96 0.36
N SER A 129 -4.82 12.72 1.29
CA SER A 129 -4.74 12.37 2.71
C SER A 129 -5.68 11.22 3.07
N THR A 130 -5.13 10.14 3.59
CA THR A 130 -5.81 9.23 4.51
C THR A 130 -4.92 9.16 5.76
N SER A 131 -5.02 10.20 6.60
CA SER A 131 -4.13 10.48 7.75
C SER A 131 -2.69 10.92 7.41
N GLN A 132 -2.06 11.71 8.30
CA GLN A 132 -0.66 12.16 8.17
C GLN A 132 0.36 10.98 8.20
N VAL A 133 -0.10 9.79 8.58
CA VAL A 133 0.74 8.58 8.65
C VAL A 133 0.91 7.95 7.27
N GLU A 134 -0.09 8.07 6.40
CA GLU A 134 -0.06 7.55 5.02
C GLU A 134 0.38 8.61 4.00
N ALA A 135 0.83 9.80 4.43
CA ALA A 135 1.18 10.85 3.48
C ALA A 135 2.47 10.53 2.69
N TYR A 136 3.40 9.76 3.27
CA TYR A 136 4.70 9.45 2.67
C TYR A 136 4.72 8.01 2.14
N HIS A 137 4.77 7.87 0.82
CA HIS A 137 4.84 6.61 0.11
C HIS A 137 6.24 6.41 -0.47
N ARG A 138 6.85 5.28 -0.12
CA ARG A 138 8.03 4.78 -0.83
C ARG A 138 7.53 4.16 -2.13
N VAL A 139 7.84 4.76 -3.28
CA VAL A 139 7.49 4.19 -4.58
C VAL A 139 8.78 3.69 -5.21
N LEU A 140 8.80 2.43 -5.62
CA LEU A 140 9.90 1.91 -6.43
C LEU A 140 9.60 2.27 -7.88
N LYS A 141 10.43 3.12 -8.48
CA LYS A 141 10.23 3.66 -9.83
C LYS A 141 10.39 2.65 -10.96
N SER A 142 10.87 1.45 -10.68
CA SER A 142 11.15 0.46 -11.73
C SER A 142 10.80 -0.96 -11.35
N ASN A 143 10.24 -1.65 -12.34
CA ASN A 143 10.32 -3.09 -12.46
C ASN A 143 11.81 -3.45 -12.53
N PHE A 144 12.32 -4.02 -11.44
CA PHE A 144 13.43 -4.97 -11.53
C PHE A 144 12.86 -6.27 -11.02
#